data_AF-A0A4Z2F638-F1
#
_entry.id   AF-A0A4Z2F638-F1
#
_cell.length_a   1.000
_cell.length_b   1.000
_cell.length_c   1.000
_cell.angle_alpha   90.00
_cell.angle_beta   90.00
_cell.angle_gamma   90.00
#
_symmetry.space_group_name_H-M   'P 1'
#
loop_
_entity.id
_entity.type
_entity.pdbx_description
1 polymer ?
#
loop_
_entity_poly.entity_id
_entity_poly.type
_entity_poly.pdbx_seq_one_letter_code
_entity_poly.pdbx_strand_id
1 'polypeptide(L)' 'MPPRSSGGMNKYVLPVSVFGTVLGAAALLKNHVTGGRCPSKATIRGKTVIVTGANTGIGKETARELAKRGEGK' A
#
# COMPACT_ATOMS: atom_id res chain seq x y z
N MET A 1 4.68 -12.34 56.52
CA MET A 1 5.06 -11.41 55.45
C MET A 1 5.55 -12.23 54.26
N PRO A 2 4.73 -12.50 53.22
CA PRO A 2 5.19 -13.28 52.07
C PRO A 2 6.01 -12.40 51.10
N PRO A 3 7.16 -12.88 50.59
CA PRO A 3 7.93 -12.15 49.59
C PRO A 3 7.26 -12.20 48.21
N ARG A 4 7.50 -11.12 47.48
CA ARG A 4 6.97 -10.73 46.16
C ARG A 4 6.81 -11.89 45.17
N SER A 5 5.61 -11.91 44.57
CA SER A 5 5.29 -12.51 43.28
C SER A 5 6.34 -12.09 42.23
N SER A 6 7.27 -12.98 41.92
CA SER A 6 8.14 -12.89 40.75
C SER A 6 7.44 -13.65 39.63
N GLY A 7 6.43 -13.00 39.04
CA GLY A 7 5.73 -13.51 37.88
C GLY A 7 6.71 -13.61 36.71
N GLY A 8 7.10 -14.84 36.38
CA GLY A 8 8.00 -15.12 35.26
C GLY A 8 7.42 -14.56 33.96
N MET A 9 8.10 -13.57 33.40
CA MET A 9 7.80 -13.08 32.06
C MET A 9 7.99 -14.22 31.07
N ASN A 10 6.93 -14.56 30.34
CA ASN A 10 6.97 -15.65 29.37
C ASN A 10 7.99 -15.29 28.27
N LYS A 11 9.03 -16.13 28.10
CA LYS A 11 10.19 -15.89 27.20
C LYS A 11 9.82 -15.63 25.73
N TYR A 12 8.58 -15.91 25.35
CA TYR A 12 8.03 -15.66 24.02
C TYR A 12 7.40 -14.27 23.85
N VAL A 13 7.17 -13.52 24.93
CA VAL A 13 6.52 -12.19 24.86
C VAL A 13 7.42 -11.17 24.16
N LEU A 14 8.72 -11.15 24.47
CA LEU A 14 9.69 -10.27 23.82
C LEU A 14 9.82 -10.53 22.30
N PRO A 15 10.07 -11.77 21.84
CA PRO A 15 10.23 -12.01 20.40
C PRO A 15 8.92 -11.78 19.62
N VAL A 16 7.76 -12.14 20.19
CA VAL A 16 6.47 -11.93 19.52
C VAL A 16 6.13 -10.44 19.41
N SER A 17 6.39 -9.64 20.44
CA SER A 17 6.15 -8.19 20.38
C SER A 17 7.06 -7.51 19.37
N VAL A 18 8.36 -7.83 19.37
CA VAL A 18 9.32 -7.30 18.39
C VAL A 18 8.91 -7.68 16.97
N PHE A 19 8.54 -8.94 16.74
CA PHE A 19 8.10 -9.39 15.43
C PHE A 19 6.82 -8.68 14.97
N GLY A 20 5.84 -8.54 15.87
CA GLY A 20 4.60 -7.80 15.60
C GLY A 20 4.85 -6.33 15.28
N THR A 21 5.73 -5.66 16.03
CA THR A 21 6.08 -4.26 15.79
C THR A 21 6.82 -4.08 14.46
N VAL A 22 7.76 -4.96 14.13
CA VAL A 22 8.51 -4.88 12.86
C VAL A 22 7.59 -5.11 11.67
N LEU A 23 6.76 -6.16 11.70
CA LEU A 23 5.79 -6.42 10.64
C LEU A 23 4.77 -5.30 10.49
N GLY A 24 4.24 -4.82 11.62
CA GLY A 24 3.27 -3.71 11.64
C GLY A 24 3.87 -2.42 11.08
N ALA A 25 5.08 -2.04 11.50
CA ALA A 25 5.77 -0.86 11.00
C ALA A 25 6.06 -0.96 9.50
N ALA A 26 6.52 -2.12 9.02
CA ALA A 26 6.76 -2.35 7.60
C ALA A 26 5.48 -2.24 6.77
N ALA A 27 4.36 -2.78 7.26
CA ALA A 27 3.06 -2.68 6.59
C ALA A 27 2.55 -1.24 6.52
N LEU A 28 2.65 -0.49 7.63
CA LEU A 28 2.26 0.91 7.69
C LEU A 28 3.13 1.78 6.76
N LEU A 29 4.44 1.57 6.76
CA LEU A 29 5.35 2.30 5.89
C LEU A 29 5.05 2.03 4.42
N LYS A 30 4.80 0.77 4.03
CA LYS A 30 4.38 0.44 2.67
C LYS A 30 3.11 1.19 2.27
N ASN A 31 2.08 1.17 3.12
CA ASN A 31 0.83 1.85 2.82
C ASN A 31 1.03 3.38 2.71
N HIS A 32 1.91 3.96 3.53
CA HIS A 32 2.18 5.38 3.51
C HIS A 32 2.98 5.83 2.28
N VAL A 33 3.91 5.01 1.79
CA VAL A 33 4.80 5.35 0.67
C VAL A 33 4.18 5.06 -0.70
N THR A 34 3.29 4.07 -0.81
CA THR A 34 2.74 3.64 -2.12
C THR A 34 1.69 4.61 -2.69
N GLY A 35 1.28 5.63 -1.92
CA GLY A 35 0.27 6.60 -2.34
C GLY A 35 -1.15 6.01 -2.39
N GLY A 36 -2.16 6.87 -2.30
CA GLY A 36 -3.56 6.46 -2.43
C GLY A 36 -3.94 6.11 -3.87
N ARG A 37 -4.89 5.20 -4.06
CA ARG A 37 -5.49 4.97 -5.39
C ARG A 37 -6.35 6.18 -5.75
N CYS A 38 -6.25 6.66 -6.99
CA CYS A 38 -7.13 7.71 -7.49
C CYS A 38 -8.58 7.17 -7.58
N PRO A 39 -9.53 7.67 -6.76
CA PRO A 39 -10.90 7.15 -6.73
C PRO A 39 -11.74 7.65 -7.92
N SER A 40 -11.23 8.63 -8.68
CA SER A 40 -11.95 9.22 -9.80
C SER A 40 -12.16 8.20 -10.91
N LYS A 41 -13.43 7.97 -11.26
CA LYS A 41 -13.87 7.18 -12.41
C LYS A 41 -14.12 8.03 -13.66
N ALA A 42 -13.64 9.28 -13.67
CA ALA A 42 -13.82 10.15 -14.81
C ALA A 42 -13.24 9.51 -16.07
N THR A 43 -14.05 9.47 -17.13
CA THR A 43 -13.68 8.93 -18.44
C THR A 43 -13.58 10.07 -19.43
N ILE A 44 -12.56 10.01 -20.29
CA ILE A 44 -12.27 11.06 -21.28
C ILE A 44 -12.81 10.63 -22.65
N ARG A 45 -14.12 10.37 -22.75
CA ARG A 45 -14.76 9.91 -24.00
C ARG A 45 -14.74 11.02 -25.06
N GLY A 46 -14.46 10.66 -26.30
CA GLY A 46 -14.46 11.59 -27.43
C GLY A 46 -13.30 12.59 -27.45
N LYS A 47 -12.25 12.40 -26.63
CA LYS A 47 -11.02 13.20 -26.70
C LYS A 47 -9.82 12.30 -26.96
N THR A 48 -8.86 12.81 -27.72
CA THR A 48 -7.57 12.15 -27.95
C THR A 48 -6.59 12.55 -26.87
N VAL A 49 -5.97 11.57 -26.20
CA VAL A 49 -4.98 11.79 -25.14
C VAL A 49 -3.62 11.27 -25.59
N ILE A 50 -2.58 12.09 -25.49
CA ILE A 50 -1.20 11.71 -25.81
C ILE A 50 -0.45 11.48 -24.49
N VAL A 51 0.15 10.29 -24.34
CA VAL A 51 0.98 9.95 -23.18
C VAL A 51 2.43 9.79 -23.63
N THR A 52 3.30 10.68 -23.17
CA THR A 52 4.75 10.58 -23.40
C THR A 52 5.38 9.61 -22.40
N GLY A 53 6.36 8.81 -22.83
CA GLY A 53 7.03 7.86 -21.93
C GLY A 53 6.14 6.69 -21.50
N ALA A 54 5.21 6.25 -22.36
CA ALA A 54 4.27 5.15 -22.08
C ALA A 54 4.90 3.73 -22.12
N ASN A 55 6.21 3.62 -22.29
CA ASN A 55 6.89 2.33 -22.36
C ASN A 55 7.03 1.65 -20.99
N THR A 56 7.18 2.45 -19.92
CA THR A 56 7.42 1.94 -18.55
C THR A 56 6.83 2.86 -17.48
N GLY A 57 6.88 2.41 -16.23
CA GLY A 57 6.51 3.21 -15.06
C GLY A 57 5.09 3.74 -15.08
N ILE A 58 4.93 4.97 -14.59
CA ILE A 58 3.63 5.64 -14.43
C ILE A 58 2.99 5.92 -15.80
N GLY A 59 3.79 6.25 -16.81
CA GLY A 59 3.30 6.52 -18.17
C GLY A 59 2.59 5.31 -18.77
N LYS A 60 3.19 4.11 -18.63
CA LYS A 60 2.60 2.84 -19.11
C LYS A 60 1.27 2.53 -18.44
N GLU A 61 1.22 2.57 -17.11
CA GLU A 61 -0.01 2.26 -16.37
C GLU A 61 -1.10 3.31 -16.62
N THR A 62 -0.72 4.58 -16.78
CA THR A 62 -1.66 5.66 -17.15
C THR A 62 -2.26 5.43 -18.54
N ALA A 63 -1.44 5.11 -19.54
CA ALA A 63 -1.93 4.79 -20.89
C ALA A 63 -2.85 3.57 -20.89
N ARG A 64 -2.50 2.52 -20.14
CA ARG A 64 -3.30 1.30 -19.99
C ARG A 64 -4.65 1.57 -19.32
N GLU A 65 -4.66 2.35 -18.24
CA GLU A 65 -5.88 2.68 -17.51
C GLU A 65 -6.79 3.62 -18.34
N LEU A 66 -6.21 4.57 -19.08
CA LEU A 66 -6.96 5.42 -20.01
C LEU A 66 -7.57 4.62 -21.16
N ALA A 67 -6.85 3.67 -21.74
CA ALA A 67 -7.38 2.79 -22.78
C ALA A 67 -8.56 1.96 -22.25
N LYS A 68 -8.37 1.29 -21.10
CA LYS A 68 -9.42 0.48 -20.45
C LYS A 68 -10.69 1.27 -20.14
N ARG A 69 -10.55 2.54 -19.73
CA ARG A 69 -11.69 3.43 -19.46
C ARG A 69 -12.30 4.02 -20.73
N GLY A 70 -11.49 4.27 -21.76
CA GLY A 70 -11.87 4.86 -23.04
C GLY A 70 -12.70 3.95 -23.94
N GLU A 71 -12.64 2.62 -23.74
CA GLU A 71 -13.39 1.60 -24.50
C GLU A 71 -14.90 1.54 -24.20
N GLY A 72 -15.44 2.51 -23.46
CA GLY A 72 -16.88 2.71 -23.41
C GLY A 72 -17.39 3.21 -24.76
N LYS A 73 -17.95 2.28 -25.55
CA LYS A 73 -18.77 2.48 -26.76
C LYS A 73 -19.72 3.65 -26.66
#